data_AF-A0A4Y7U7J1-F1
#
_entry.id   AF-A0A4Y7U7J1-F1
#
_cell.length_a   1.000
_cell.length_b   1.000
_cell.length_c   1.000
_cell.angle_alpha   90.00
_cell.angle_beta   90.00
_cell.angle_gamma   90.00
#
_symmetry.space_group_name_H-M   'P 1'
#
loop_
_entity.id
_entity.type
_entity.pdbx_description
1 polymer ?
#
loop_
_entity_poly.entity_id
_entity_poly.type
_entity_poly.pdbx_seq_one_letter_code
_entity_poly.pdbx_strand_id
1 'polypeptide(L)'
;MEKIIQITSGRGPAECSWVVAQVLKTFIEEAKENNIKTTMLHRETGIENGTVETATILLESDTLDTFINSWIGTIQWIGQSQFRKFHKRKNWFIGIFEIETSTATEISEKDIHYQAMRSSGAGGQHVNKVSSAVRATHVPTGISVVAMDSRSQHQNKKLATERLLQKFKEEAVKQFKAEFQAQWMNQLQIQRGNPVRIFQGSDFKKQKQEKTNKQERQKLKREDYFDRE
;
A
#
# COMPACT_ATOMS: atom_id res chain seq x y z
N MET A 1 -14.51 2.37 -7.15
CA MET A 1 -13.29 2.72 -6.36
C MET A 1 -12.20 1.72 -6.67
N GLU A 2 -10.94 2.11 -6.52
CA GLU A 2 -9.78 1.25 -6.77
C GLU A 2 -8.91 1.15 -5.52
N LYS A 3 -8.50 -0.06 -5.15
CA LYS A 3 -7.60 -0.28 -4.01
C LYS A 3 -6.56 -1.34 -4.36
N ILE A 4 -5.34 -1.14 -3.89
CA ILE A 4 -4.26 -2.11 -4.06
C ILE A 4 -4.06 -2.89 -2.77
N ILE A 5 -4.05 -4.21 -2.87
CA ILE A 5 -3.83 -5.12 -1.75
C ILE A 5 -2.54 -5.89 -1.98
N GLN A 6 -1.71 -5.94 -0.94
CA GLN A 6 -0.51 -6.76 -0.85
C GLN A 6 -0.74 -7.94 0.08
N ILE A 7 -0.46 -9.15 -0.40
CA ILE A 7 -0.45 -10.38 0.39
C ILE A 7 1.00 -10.85 0.45
N THR A 8 1.55 -11.01 1.65
CA THR A 8 2.97 -11.36 1.81
C THR A 8 3.21 -12.36 2.94
N SER A 9 4.16 -13.25 2.73
CA SER A 9 4.70 -14.15 3.76
C SER A 9 5.72 -13.44 4.65
N GLY A 10 6.12 -12.21 4.29
CA GLY A 10 7.19 -11.46 4.92
C GLY A 10 8.49 -12.27 4.95
N ARG A 11 9.18 -12.28 6.08
CA ARG A 11 10.38 -13.12 6.29
C ARG A 11 10.05 -14.51 6.84
N GLY A 12 8.86 -15.02 6.49
CA GLY A 12 8.40 -16.34 6.89
C GLY A 12 9.13 -17.46 6.15
N PRO A 13 9.12 -18.70 6.69
CA PRO A 13 9.66 -19.85 5.98
C PRO A 13 8.76 -20.27 4.81
N ALA A 14 9.19 -21.23 4.00
CA ALA A 14 8.48 -21.70 2.81
C ALA A 14 7.01 -22.11 3.06
N GLU A 15 6.66 -22.55 4.28
CA GLU A 15 5.26 -22.80 4.65
C GLU A 15 4.39 -21.56 4.55
N CYS A 16 4.90 -20.39 4.97
CA CYS A 16 4.17 -19.13 4.86
C CYS A 16 3.99 -18.74 3.39
N SER A 17 5.01 -18.95 2.55
CA SER A 17 4.93 -18.66 1.10
C SER A 17 3.94 -19.59 0.37
N TRP A 18 3.81 -20.84 0.83
CA TRP A 18 2.74 -21.72 0.35
C TRP A 18 1.35 -21.25 0.80
N VAL A 19 1.22 -20.81 2.05
CA VAL A 19 -0.03 -20.22 2.58
C VAL A 19 -0.45 -18.99 1.79
N VAL A 20 0.49 -18.10 1.42
CA VAL A 20 0.19 -16.95 0.56
C VAL A 20 -0.40 -17.39 -0.77
N ALA A 21 0.19 -18.39 -1.44
CA ALA A 21 -0.31 -18.89 -2.71
C ALA A 21 -1.76 -19.42 -2.61
N GLN A 22 -2.06 -20.11 -1.52
CA GLN A 22 -3.37 -20.69 -1.31
C GLN A 22 -4.41 -19.64 -0.87
N VAL A 23 -4.03 -18.71 0.01
CA VAL A 23 -4.87 -17.57 0.41
C VAL A 23 -5.15 -16.67 -0.79
N LEU A 24 -4.16 -16.41 -1.64
CA LEU A 24 -4.32 -15.65 -2.88
C LEU A 24 -5.43 -16.24 -3.77
N LYS A 25 -5.42 -17.57 -3.94
CA LYS A 25 -6.46 -18.26 -4.70
C LYS A 25 -7.85 -18.06 -4.08
N THR A 26 -7.97 -18.30 -2.77
CA THR A 26 -9.24 -18.11 -2.05
C THR A 26 -9.71 -16.65 -2.08
N PHE A 27 -8.79 -15.70 -1.99
CA PHE A 27 -9.07 -14.27 -2.04
C PHE A 27 -9.66 -13.86 -3.39
N ILE A 28 -9.07 -14.32 -4.50
CA ILE A 28 -9.58 -14.05 -5.86
C ILE A 28 -10.95 -14.71 -6.08
N GLU A 29 -11.14 -15.95 -5.60
CA GLU A 29 -12.43 -16.64 -5.66
C GLU A 29 -13.51 -15.88 -4.88
N GLU A 30 -13.23 -15.45 -3.64
CA GLU A 30 -14.17 -14.68 -2.81
C GLU A 30 -14.45 -13.28 -3.39
N ALA A 31 -13.44 -12.63 -3.98
CA ALA A 31 -13.63 -11.36 -4.68
C ALA A 31 -14.57 -11.52 -5.88
N LYS A 32 -14.41 -12.60 -6.65
CA LYS A 32 -15.30 -12.93 -7.78
C LYS A 32 -16.73 -13.24 -7.31
N GLU A 33 -16.91 -13.95 -6.20
CA GLU A 33 -18.22 -14.20 -5.58
C GLU A 33 -18.93 -12.88 -5.19
N ASN A 34 -18.17 -11.85 -4.81
CA ASN A 34 -18.69 -10.52 -4.46
C ASN A 34 -18.76 -9.52 -5.65
N ASN A 35 -18.61 -10.00 -6.90
CA ASN A 35 -18.58 -9.15 -8.10
C ASN A 35 -17.49 -8.05 -8.09
N ILE A 36 -16.37 -8.31 -7.42
CA ILE A 36 -15.21 -7.41 -7.40
C ILE A 36 -14.27 -7.82 -8.54
N LYS A 37 -13.90 -6.86 -9.40
CA LYS A 37 -12.94 -7.10 -10.47
C LYS A 37 -11.52 -7.06 -9.88
N THR A 38 -10.72 -8.08 -10.19
CA THR A 38 -9.37 -8.26 -9.65
C THR A 38 -8.34 -8.31 -10.77
N THR A 39 -7.28 -7.50 -10.67
CA THR A 39 -6.17 -7.48 -11.62
C THR A 39 -4.86 -7.75 -10.88
N MET A 40 -4.10 -8.76 -11.31
CA MET A 40 -2.78 -9.05 -10.74
C MET A 40 -1.75 -8.03 -11.22
N LEU A 41 -1.20 -7.22 -10.31
CA LEU A 41 -0.17 -6.23 -10.62
C LEU A 41 1.24 -6.82 -10.53
N HIS A 42 1.51 -7.55 -9.45
CA HIS A 42 2.82 -8.12 -9.19
C HIS A 42 2.69 -9.47 -8.50
N ARG A 43 3.60 -10.39 -8.80
CA ARG A 43 3.68 -11.70 -8.18
C ARG A 43 5.14 -12.13 -8.10
N GLU A 44 5.59 -12.36 -6.88
CA GLU A 44 6.92 -12.86 -6.56
C GLU A 44 6.81 -14.33 -6.14
N THR A 45 7.44 -15.21 -6.91
CA THR A 45 7.46 -16.64 -6.61
C THR A 45 8.43 -16.94 -5.48
N GLY A 46 8.04 -17.83 -4.56
CA GLY A 46 8.95 -18.28 -3.51
C GLY A 46 9.94 -19.32 -4.00
N ILE A 47 10.87 -19.69 -3.11
CA ILE A 47 11.96 -20.64 -3.35
C ILE A 47 11.44 -22.03 -3.79
N GLU A 48 10.34 -22.48 -3.19
CA GLU A 48 9.75 -23.79 -3.45
C GLU A 48 8.70 -23.71 -4.55
N ASN A 49 8.58 -24.78 -5.36
CA ASN A 49 7.61 -24.83 -6.45
C ASN A 49 6.17 -24.63 -5.96
N GLY A 50 5.45 -23.73 -6.64
CA GLY A 50 4.06 -23.40 -6.31
C GLY A 50 3.89 -22.47 -5.10
N THR A 51 4.97 -21.94 -4.53
CA THR A 51 4.91 -20.95 -3.44
C THR A 51 5.00 -19.52 -3.97
N VAL A 52 4.47 -18.57 -3.20
CA VAL A 52 4.45 -17.14 -3.53
C VAL A 52 4.90 -16.38 -2.28
N GLU A 53 5.91 -15.52 -2.41
CA GLU A 53 6.38 -14.70 -1.29
C GLU A 53 5.53 -13.44 -1.13
N THR A 54 5.31 -12.76 -2.25
CA THR A 54 4.54 -11.52 -2.28
C THR A 54 3.63 -11.51 -3.51
N ALA A 55 2.39 -11.09 -3.33
CA ALA A 55 1.46 -10.83 -4.42
C ALA A 55 0.79 -9.47 -4.21
N THR A 56 0.67 -8.69 -5.28
CA THR A 56 0.02 -7.39 -5.29
C THR A 56 -1.12 -7.40 -6.31
N ILE A 57 -2.31 -7.01 -5.86
CA ILE A 57 -3.55 -7.14 -6.62
C ILE A 57 -4.27 -5.79 -6.57
N LEU A 58 -4.75 -5.34 -7.72
CA LEU A 58 -5.68 -4.22 -7.85
C LEU A 58 -7.11 -4.75 -7.76
N LEU A 59 -7.92 -4.13 -6.92
CA LEU A 59 -9.34 -4.38 -6.79
C LEU A 59 -10.14 -3.19 -7.31
N GLU A 60 -11.13 -3.46 -8.14
CA GLU A 60 -12.04 -2.46 -8.71
C GLU A 60 -13.49 -2.85 -8.36
N SER A 61 -14.17 -2.04 -7.55
CA SER A 61 -15.60 -2.17 -7.22
C SER A 61 -16.12 -0.91 -6.54
N ASP A 62 -17.45 -0.78 -6.45
CA ASP A 62 -18.11 0.30 -5.71
C ASP A 62 -18.13 0.05 -4.20
N THR A 63 -18.11 -1.22 -3.77
CA THR A 63 -18.14 -1.62 -2.35
C THR A 63 -16.92 -2.46 -1.99
N LEU A 64 -15.77 -1.80 -1.78
CA LEU A 64 -14.50 -2.47 -1.45
C LEU A 64 -14.22 -2.58 0.05
N ASP A 65 -14.62 -1.57 0.84
CA ASP A 65 -14.18 -1.46 2.24
C ASP A 65 -14.66 -2.62 3.12
N THR A 66 -15.90 -3.08 2.95
CA THR A 66 -16.46 -4.19 3.71
C THR A 66 -15.72 -5.50 3.43
N PHE A 67 -15.39 -5.75 2.17
CA PHE A 67 -14.62 -6.92 1.74
C PHE A 67 -13.20 -6.84 2.29
N ILE A 68 -12.51 -5.72 2.08
CA ILE A 68 -11.11 -5.52 2.46
C ILE A 68 -10.91 -5.57 3.98
N ASN A 69 -11.81 -4.95 4.77
CA ASN A 69 -11.74 -4.97 6.23
C ASN A 69 -11.81 -6.39 6.82
N SER A 70 -12.41 -7.34 6.11
CA SER A 70 -12.46 -8.73 6.54
C SER A 70 -11.16 -9.52 6.27
N TRP A 71 -10.25 -8.95 5.48
CA TRP A 71 -9.02 -9.60 5.01
C TRP A 71 -7.75 -8.88 5.47
N ILE A 72 -7.78 -7.55 5.65
CA ILE A 72 -6.64 -6.77 6.14
C ILE A 72 -6.17 -7.30 7.50
N GLY A 73 -4.86 -7.45 7.64
CA GLY A 73 -4.20 -7.86 8.87
C GLY A 73 -3.54 -9.22 8.76
N THR A 74 -3.32 -9.85 9.92
CA THR A 74 -2.64 -11.15 9.99
C THR A 74 -3.62 -12.28 9.71
N ILE A 75 -3.22 -13.22 8.86
CA ILE A 75 -3.94 -14.49 8.65
C ILE A 75 -3.12 -15.62 9.23
N GLN A 76 -3.79 -16.52 9.96
CA GLN A 76 -3.17 -17.71 10.53
C GLN A 76 -3.58 -18.95 9.74
N TRP A 77 -2.61 -19.77 9.38
CA TRP A 77 -2.83 -21.13 8.94
C TRP A 77 -2.36 -22.13 10.01
N ILE A 78 -3.22 -23.09 10.32
CA ILE A 78 -2.96 -24.18 11.26
C ILE A 78 -2.85 -25.50 10.48
N GLY A 79 -1.63 -25.96 10.25
CA GLY A 79 -1.38 -27.18 9.51
C GLY A 79 0.06 -27.69 9.63
N GLN A 80 0.24 -28.98 9.33
CA GLN A 80 1.56 -29.59 9.31
C GLN A 80 2.36 -29.11 8.10
N SER A 81 3.64 -28.86 8.29
CA SER A 81 4.54 -28.46 7.20
C SER A 81 4.61 -29.55 6.13
N GLN A 82 4.40 -29.16 4.87
CA GLN A 82 4.61 -30.02 3.70
C GLN A 82 6.10 -30.13 3.34
N PHE A 83 6.90 -29.12 3.70
CA PHE A 83 8.32 -29.04 3.35
C PHE A 83 9.23 -29.71 4.38
N ARG A 84 8.83 -29.71 5.66
CA ARG A 84 9.63 -30.24 6.78
C ARG A 84 8.90 -31.39 7.48
N LYS A 85 9.17 -32.61 7.02
CA LYS A 85 8.49 -33.86 7.42
C LYS A 85 8.42 -34.16 8.93
N PHE A 86 9.28 -33.57 9.76
CA PHE A 86 9.32 -33.83 11.22
C PHE A 86 9.15 -32.58 12.09
N HIS A 87 8.83 -31.44 11.49
CA HIS A 87 8.75 -30.20 12.24
C HIS A 87 7.43 -30.10 13.01
N LYS A 88 7.51 -29.87 14.33
CA LYS A 88 6.33 -29.90 15.24
C LYS A 88 5.44 -28.65 15.13
N ARG A 89 5.94 -27.54 14.58
CA ARG A 89 5.18 -26.28 14.45
C ARG A 89 4.01 -26.45 13.49
N LYS A 90 2.85 -25.93 13.89
CA LYS A 90 1.63 -25.95 13.09
C LYS A 90 1.05 -24.57 12.79
N ASN A 91 1.49 -23.53 13.51
CA ASN A 91 0.97 -22.17 13.36
C ASN A 91 1.88 -21.34 12.44
N TRP A 92 1.33 -20.92 11.32
CA TRP A 92 1.99 -20.12 10.29
C TRP A 92 1.18 -18.84 10.07
N PHE A 93 1.87 -17.72 9.84
CA PHE A 93 1.25 -16.40 9.76
C PHE A 93 1.69 -15.72 8.48
N ILE A 94 0.75 -15.05 7.83
CA ILE A 94 0.98 -14.18 6.68
C ILE A 94 0.29 -12.83 6.93
N GLY A 95 0.68 -11.79 6.18
CA GLY A 95 0.08 -10.47 6.26
C GLY A 95 -0.66 -10.09 4.98
N ILE A 96 -1.80 -9.44 5.15
CA ILE A 96 -2.51 -8.72 4.09
C ILE A 96 -2.55 -7.24 4.46
N PHE A 97 -2.09 -6.39 3.54
CA PHE A 97 -1.98 -4.96 3.73
C PHE A 97 -2.62 -4.21 2.56
N GLU A 98 -3.24 -3.08 2.85
CA GLU A 98 -3.64 -2.12 1.83
C GLU A 98 -2.43 -1.22 1.50
N ILE A 99 -2.19 -1.03 0.21
CA ILE A 99 -1.19 -0.10 -0.29
C ILE A 99 -1.93 1.16 -0.74
N GLU A 100 -1.57 2.30 -0.15
CA GLU A 100 -1.99 3.60 -0.63
C GLU A 100 -1.33 3.88 -1.99
N THR A 101 -2.14 4.22 -2.99
CA THR A 101 -1.64 4.69 -4.28
C THR A 101 -1.47 6.20 -4.23
N SER A 102 -0.24 6.68 -4.44
CA SER A 102 -0.06 8.09 -4.79
C SER A 102 -0.40 8.29 -6.27
N THR A 103 -1.26 9.25 -6.57
CA THR A 103 -1.54 9.62 -7.95
C THR A 103 -0.33 10.32 -8.54
N ALA A 104 0.31 9.71 -9.54
CA ALA A 104 1.36 10.35 -10.30
C ALA A 104 0.82 11.65 -10.90
N THR A 105 1.38 12.80 -10.50
CA THR A 105 0.99 14.09 -11.06
C THR A 105 1.64 14.21 -12.44
N GLU A 106 0.84 14.14 -13.51
CA GLU A 106 1.32 14.48 -14.84
C GLU A 106 1.63 15.99 -14.89
N ILE A 107 2.86 16.32 -15.28
CA ILE A 107 3.33 17.71 -15.33
C ILE A 107 3.20 18.19 -16.77
N SER A 108 2.27 19.12 -17.02
CA SER A 108 2.21 19.83 -18.28
C SER A 108 2.94 21.17 -18.19
N GLU A 109 3.67 21.55 -19.24
CA GLU A 109 4.30 22.88 -19.31
C GLU A 109 3.26 24.02 -19.28
N LYS A 110 2.02 23.72 -19.67
CA LYS A 110 0.89 24.66 -19.66
C LYS A 110 0.46 25.06 -18.26
N ASP A 111 0.74 24.22 -17.26
CA ASP A 111 0.34 24.42 -15.88
C ASP A 111 1.36 25.24 -15.08
N ILE A 112 2.43 25.69 -15.75
CA ILE A 112 3.49 26.50 -15.14
C ILE A 112 3.21 27.99 -15.37
N HIS A 113 2.89 28.68 -14.28
CA HIS A 113 2.79 30.13 -14.27
C HIS A 113 4.18 30.77 -14.02
N TYR A 114 4.57 31.69 -14.91
CA TYR A 114 5.83 32.42 -14.79
C TYR A 114 5.57 33.86 -14.37
N GLN A 115 6.14 34.26 -13.23
CA GLN A 115 6.07 35.62 -12.71
C GLN A 115 7.47 36.27 -12.76
N ALA A 116 7.59 37.41 -13.44
CA ALA A 116 8.81 38.20 -13.42
C ALA A 116 8.89 39.05 -12.14
N MET A 117 10.06 39.09 -11.53
CA MET A 117 10.33 39.83 -10.30
C MET A 117 11.70 40.51 -10.35
N ARG A 118 11.92 41.47 -9.46
CA ARG A 118 13.22 42.10 -9.28
C ARG A 118 14.12 41.13 -8.50
N SER A 119 15.38 41.02 -8.91
CA SER A 119 16.35 40.19 -8.21
C SER A 119 16.59 40.75 -6.80
N SER A 120 16.68 39.88 -5.79
CA SER A 120 17.00 40.27 -4.41
C SER A 120 18.49 40.03 -4.13
N GLY A 121 19.31 41.06 -4.27
CA GLY A 121 20.75 40.95 -4.04
C GLY A 121 21.45 42.30 -4.01
N ALA A 122 22.65 42.34 -3.43
CA ALA A 122 23.51 43.52 -3.43
C ALA A 122 23.95 43.82 -4.87
N GLY A 123 23.24 44.73 -5.54
CA GLY A 123 23.47 45.05 -6.94
C GLY A 123 23.29 46.53 -7.24
N GLY A 124 23.90 46.99 -8.34
CA GLY A 124 23.80 48.38 -8.81
C GLY A 124 22.42 48.75 -9.36
N GLN A 125 22.32 49.92 -9.99
CA GLN A 125 21.06 50.45 -10.52
C GLN A 125 20.29 49.47 -11.42
N HIS A 126 20.99 48.59 -12.14
CA HIS A 126 20.39 47.59 -13.02
C HIS A 126 19.60 46.51 -12.24
N VAL A 127 20.12 46.03 -11.11
CA VAL A 127 19.44 45.03 -10.25
C VAL A 127 18.19 45.62 -9.62
N ASN A 128 18.25 46.91 -9.30
CA ASN A 128 17.08 47.63 -8.85
C ASN A 128 16.10 47.79 -10.01
N LYS A 129 16.43 48.43 -11.13
CA LYS A 129 15.43 48.81 -12.14
C LYS A 129 14.85 47.66 -12.99
N VAL A 130 15.56 46.54 -13.16
CA VAL A 130 15.20 45.49 -14.13
C VAL A 130 14.62 44.25 -13.45
N SER A 131 13.43 43.81 -13.90
CA SER A 131 12.78 42.57 -13.44
C SER A 131 13.35 41.34 -14.14
N SER A 132 14.62 41.02 -13.86
CA SER A 132 15.31 39.89 -14.48
C SER A 132 15.00 38.54 -13.83
N ALA A 133 14.62 38.50 -12.54
CA ALA A 133 14.34 37.25 -11.84
C ALA A 133 12.98 36.67 -12.27
N VAL A 134 12.86 35.35 -12.29
CA VAL A 134 11.64 34.65 -12.70
C VAL A 134 11.27 33.61 -11.65
N ARG A 135 10.03 33.67 -11.18
CA ARG A 135 9.40 32.62 -10.38
C ARG A 135 8.56 31.74 -11.30
N ALA A 136 8.83 30.45 -11.32
CA ALA A 136 7.98 29.45 -11.97
C ALA A 136 7.17 28.74 -10.89
N THR A 137 5.85 28.69 -11.06
CA THR A 137 4.92 28.04 -10.12
C THR A 137 4.05 27.05 -10.88
N HIS A 138 4.06 25.79 -10.47
CA HIS A 138 3.09 24.82 -10.98
C HIS A 138 1.76 25.04 -10.25
N VAL A 139 0.74 25.47 -10.97
CA VAL A 139 -0.54 25.89 -10.39
C VAL A 139 -1.24 24.74 -9.64
N PRO A 140 -1.31 23.50 -10.17
CA PRO A 140 -1.99 22.40 -9.49
C PRO A 140 -1.35 21.96 -8.17
N THR A 141 -0.01 21.97 -8.09
CA THR A 141 0.70 21.48 -6.88
C THR A 141 1.14 22.61 -5.94
N GLY A 142 1.07 23.86 -6.38
CA GLY A 142 1.58 25.03 -5.63
C GLY A 142 3.11 25.08 -5.50
N ILE A 143 3.84 24.12 -6.09
CA ILE A 143 5.30 24.09 -6.02
C ILE A 143 5.86 25.23 -6.85
N SER A 144 6.64 26.08 -6.19
CA SER A 144 7.34 27.19 -6.85
C SER A 144 8.85 27.10 -6.69
N VAL A 145 9.54 27.66 -7.68
CA VAL A 145 10.99 27.85 -7.72
C VAL A 145 11.30 29.23 -8.28
N VAL A 146 12.44 29.80 -7.89
CA VAL A 146 12.92 31.09 -8.37
C VAL A 146 14.28 30.92 -9.04
N ALA A 147 14.48 31.58 -10.17
CA ALA A 147 15.76 31.69 -10.85
C ALA A 147 16.12 33.16 -11.07
N MET A 148 17.35 33.51 -10.68
CA MET A 148 17.87 34.89 -10.75
C MET A 148 19.36 34.94 -11.07
N ASP A 149 19.88 33.83 -11.61
CA ASP A 149 21.30 33.55 -11.81
C ASP A 149 21.91 34.36 -12.96
N SER A 150 21.09 34.68 -13.97
CA SER A 150 21.48 35.50 -15.11
C SER A 150 20.89 36.92 -15.02
N ARG A 151 21.54 37.86 -15.71
CA ARG A 151 20.98 39.20 -15.98
C ARG A 151 19.82 39.19 -16.98
N SER A 152 19.62 38.08 -17.72
CA SER A 152 18.56 37.94 -18.73
C SER A 152 17.33 37.24 -18.17
N GLN A 153 16.16 37.87 -18.32
CA GLN A 153 14.87 37.30 -17.94
C GLN A 153 14.57 35.99 -18.69
N HIS A 154 14.89 35.91 -20.00
CA HIS A 154 14.60 34.72 -20.79
C HIS A 154 15.45 33.52 -20.32
N GLN A 155 16.72 33.76 -19.99
CA GLN A 155 17.61 32.73 -19.46
C GLN A 155 17.16 32.27 -18.07
N ASN A 156 16.72 33.20 -17.21
CA ASN A 156 16.15 32.85 -15.91
C ASN A 156 14.82 32.09 -16.04
N LYS A 157 13.99 32.40 -17.05
CA LYS A 157 12.78 31.61 -17.33
C LYS A 157 13.13 30.15 -17.62
N LYS A 158 14.12 29.90 -18.50
CA LYS A 158 14.58 28.55 -18.83
C LYS A 158 15.12 27.81 -17.60
N LEU A 159 15.98 28.49 -16.82
CA LEU A 159 16.53 27.94 -15.58
C LEU A 159 15.45 27.64 -14.54
N ALA A 160 14.43 28.49 -14.42
CA ALA A 160 13.31 28.26 -13.52
C ALA A 160 12.52 27.00 -13.93
N THR A 161 12.29 26.79 -15.22
CA THR A 161 11.65 25.56 -15.72
C THR A 161 12.49 24.32 -15.40
N GLU A 162 13.80 24.35 -15.68
CA GLU A 162 14.72 23.24 -15.39
C GLU A 162 14.74 22.89 -13.90
N ARG A 163 14.83 23.89 -13.02
CA ARG A 163 14.77 23.71 -11.57
C ARG A 163 13.44 23.16 -11.09
N LEU A 164 12.34 23.61 -11.68
CA LEU A 164 11.01 23.14 -11.32
C LEU A 164 10.87 21.65 -11.65
N LEU A 165 11.30 21.24 -12.85
CA LEU A 165 11.32 19.85 -13.27
C LEU A 165 12.24 18.99 -12.40
N GLN A 166 13.42 19.50 -12.02
CA GLN A 166 14.30 18.80 -11.10
C GLN A 166 13.64 18.58 -9.73
N LYS A 167 13.01 19.62 -9.17
CA LYS A 167 12.30 19.54 -7.89
C LYS A 167 11.16 18.52 -7.93
N PHE A 168 10.44 18.43 -9.05
CA PHE A 168 9.43 17.38 -9.25
C PHE A 168 10.03 15.98 -9.28
N LYS A 169 11.14 15.78 -9.98
CA LYS A 169 11.83 14.48 -9.99
C LYS A 169 12.30 14.08 -8.60
N GLU A 170 12.85 15.03 -7.84
CA GLU A 170 13.26 14.80 -6.45
C GLU A 170 12.07 14.40 -5.57
N GLU A 171 10.93 15.07 -5.72
CA GLU A 171 9.71 14.75 -4.98
C GLU A 171 9.16 13.36 -5.36
N ALA A 172 9.11 13.04 -6.64
CA ALA A 172 8.71 11.71 -7.12
C ALA A 172 9.62 10.60 -6.55
N VAL A 173 10.93 10.83 -6.52
CA VAL A 173 11.89 9.88 -5.92
C VAL A 173 11.67 9.75 -4.41
N LYS A 174 11.35 10.83 -3.69
CA LYS A 174 11.02 10.77 -2.26
C LYS A 174 9.74 9.99 -2.01
N GLN A 175 8.69 10.24 -2.79
CA GLN A 175 7.42 9.52 -2.71
C GLN A 175 7.63 8.03 -2.95
N PHE A 176 8.32 7.66 -4.04
CA PHE A 176 8.65 6.27 -4.33
C PHE A 176 9.44 5.60 -3.20
N LYS A 177 10.42 6.29 -2.62
CA LYS A 177 11.17 5.77 -1.47
C LYS A 177 10.29 5.57 -0.24
N ALA A 178 9.35 6.48 0.02
CA ALA A 178 8.42 6.37 1.14
C ALA A 178 7.46 5.19 0.95
N GLU A 179 6.90 5.02 -0.26
CA GLU A 179 6.05 3.88 -0.62
C GLU A 179 6.80 2.55 -0.46
N PHE A 180 8.04 2.48 -0.97
CA PHE A 180 8.89 1.31 -0.83
C PHE A 180 9.19 1.00 0.64
N GLN A 181 9.51 2.02 1.44
CA GLN A 181 9.71 1.85 2.88
C GLN A 181 8.43 1.38 3.59
N ALA A 182 7.26 1.89 3.23
CA ALA A 182 5.99 1.44 3.79
C ALA A 182 5.72 -0.04 3.46
N GLN A 183 5.90 -0.45 2.20
CA GLN A 183 5.79 -1.86 1.79
C GLN A 183 6.80 -2.75 2.51
N TRP A 184 8.03 -2.28 2.68
CA TRP A 184 9.05 -3.01 3.43
C TRP A 184 8.69 -3.15 4.91
N MET A 185 8.13 -2.11 5.52
CA MET A 185 7.65 -2.14 6.90
C MET A 185 6.50 -3.13 7.07
N ASN A 186 5.58 -3.21 6.11
CA ASN A 186 4.51 -4.23 6.10
C ASN A 186 5.07 -5.65 6.17
N GLN A 187 6.14 -5.95 5.42
CA GLN A 187 6.80 -7.26 5.46
C GLN A 187 7.46 -7.57 6.82
N LEU A 188 7.97 -6.55 7.52
CA LEU A 188 8.60 -6.70 8.84
C LEU A 188 7.59 -6.80 9.99
N GLN A 189 6.46 -6.12 9.87
CA GLN A 189 5.48 -5.94 10.95
C GLN A 189 4.40 -7.02 11.02
N ILE A 190 4.56 -8.15 10.33
CA ILE A 190 3.60 -9.27 10.42
C ILE A 190 3.51 -9.74 11.86
N GLN A 191 2.42 -9.37 12.53
CA GLN A 191 2.17 -9.74 13.92
C GLN A 191 1.91 -11.23 14.02
N ARG A 192 2.54 -11.89 15.00
CA ARG A 192 2.33 -13.30 15.30
C ARG A 192 1.30 -13.42 16.41
N GLY A 193 0.01 -13.40 16.04
CA GLY A 193 -1.11 -13.38 16.98
C GLY A 193 -2.25 -12.51 16.46
N ASN A 194 -3.39 -12.54 17.15
CA ASN A 194 -4.62 -11.82 16.78
C ASN A 194 -5.00 -11.95 15.28
N PRO A 195 -5.13 -13.19 14.76
CA PRO A 195 -5.45 -13.37 13.34
C PRO A 195 -6.86 -12.90 13.03
N VAL A 196 -7.00 -12.19 11.92
CA VAL A 196 -8.31 -11.76 11.39
C VAL A 196 -9.06 -12.95 10.80
N ARG A 197 -8.33 -13.88 10.15
CA ARG A 197 -8.86 -15.15 9.65
C ARG A 197 -7.94 -16.31 10.00
N ILE A 198 -8.57 -17.46 10.26
CA ILE A 198 -7.88 -18.72 10.57
C ILE A 198 -8.28 -19.78 9.54
N PHE A 199 -7.28 -20.34 8.86
CA PHE A 199 -7.43 -21.50 7.98
C PHE A 199 -6.83 -22.72 8.67
N GLN A 200 -7.43 -23.89 8.51
CA GLN A 200 -6.90 -25.13 9.08
C GLN A 200 -6.96 -26.28 8.07
N GLY A 201 -6.04 -27.25 8.26
CA GLY A 201 -5.96 -28.45 7.42
C GLY A 201 -5.08 -28.29 6.19
N SER A 202 -4.95 -29.36 5.40
CA SER A 202 -4.13 -29.41 4.19
C SER A 202 -4.77 -28.73 2.98
N ASP A 203 -6.11 -28.68 2.93
CA ASP A 203 -6.81 -28.43 1.66
C ASP A 203 -7.43 -27.03 1.55
N PHE A 204 -7.28 -26.15 2.56
CA PHE A 204 -7.93 -24.83 2.60
C PHE A 204 -9.43 -24.85 2.26
N LYS A 205 -10.10 -26.00 2.47
CA LYS A 205 -11.54 -26.12 2.30
C LYS A 205 -12.21 -25.15 3.28
N LYS A 206 -13.16 -24.34 2.79
CA LYS A 206 -13.97 -23.42 3.60
C LYS A 206 -14.43 -24.18 4.85
N GLN A 207 -13.83 -23.89 6.01
CA GLN A 207 -14.35 -24.43 7.25
C GLN A 207 -15.70 -23.76 7.45
N LYS A 208 -16.76 -24.57 7.41
CA LYS A 208 -18.11 -24.13 7.76
C LYS A 208 -17.99 -23.46 9.14
N GLN A 209 -18.33 -22.18 9.25
CA GLN A 209 -18.44 -21.54 10.56
C GLN A 209 -19.44 -22.35 11.37
N GLU A 210 -18.94 -23.12 12.33
CA GLU A 210 -19.79 -23.57 13.42
C GLU A 210 -20.11 -22.33 14.22
N LYS A 211 -21.31 -21.77 14.01
CA LYS A 211 -21.93 -20.79 14.92
C LYS A 211 -22.08 -21.47 16.27
N THR A 212 -20.99 -21.54 17.01
CA THR A 212 -20.92 -22.15 18.31
C THR A 212 -21.50 -21.11 19.26
N ASN A 213 -22.83 -21.09 19.37
CA ASN A 213 -23.57 -20.28 20.33
C ASN A 213 -23.33 -20.77 21.77
N LYS A 214 -22.19 -21.40 22.07
CA LYS A 214 -21.90 -22.01 23.37
C LYS A 214 -21.70 -20.95 24.45
N GLN A 215 -21.09 -19.81 24.10
CA GLN A 215 -20.95 -18.67 25.01
C GLN A 215 -22.31 -17.99 25.26
N GLU A 216 -23.09 -17.78 24.19
CA GLU A 216 -24.43 -17.19 24.26
C GLU A 216 -25.41 -18.08 25.05
N ARG A 217 -25.35 -19.39 24.84
CA ARG A 217 -26.14 -20.41 25.54
C ARG A 217 -25.71 -20.61 27.00
N GLN A 218 -24.43 -20.36 27.34
CA GLN A 218 -23.96 -20.33 28.73
C GLN A 218 -24.41 -19.05 29.45
N LYS A 219 -24.49 -17.92 28.74
CA LYS A 219 -24.98 -16.65 29.27
C LYS A 219 -26.48 -16.73 29.61
N LEU A 220 -27.30 -17.22 28.68
CA LEU A 220 -28.73 -17.45 28.88
C LEU A 220 -29.03 -18.41 30.04
N LYS A 221 -28.27 -19.50 30.17
CA LYS A 221 -28.41 -20.44 31.31
C LYS A 221 -28.06 -19.81 32.67
N ARG A 222 -27.18 -18.81 32.67
CA ARG A 222 -26.80 -18.09 33.89
C ARG A 222 -27.90 -17.10 34.27
N GLU A 223 -28.44 -16.37 33.30
CA GLU A 223 -29.58 -15.45 33.49
C GLU A 223 -30.83 -16.22 33.99
N ASP A 224 -31.19 -17.35 33.37
CA ASP A 224 -32.30 -18.22 33.81
C ASP A 224 -32.17 -18.77 35.25
N TYR A 225 -30.96 -18.77 35.82
CA TYR A 225 -30.70 -19.25 37.19
C TYR A 225 -30.90 -18.14 38.23
N PHE A 226 -30.70 -16.88 37.84
CA PHE A 226 -30.90 -15.72 38.73
C PHE A 226 -32.35 -15.25 38.77
N ASP A 227 -33.17 -15.58 37.77
CA ASP A 227 -34.60 -15.22 37.73
C ASP A 227 -35.53 -16.20 38.48
N ARG A 228 -34.97 -17.17 39.23
CA ARG A 228 -35.74 -18.18 40.02
C ARG A 228 -35.58 -18.05 41.53
N GLU A 229 -35.07 -16.92 42.01
CA GLU A 229 -35.13 -16.49 43.43
C GLU A 229 -36.16 -15.37 43.59
#